data_AF-A0A661N948-F1
#
_entry.id   AF-A0A661N948-F1
#
_cell.length_a   1.000
_cell.length_b   1.000
_cell.length_c   1.000
_cell.angle_alpha   90.00
_cell.angle_beta   90.00
_cell.angle_gamma   90.00
#
_symmetry.space_group_name_H-M   'P 1'
#
loop_
_entity.id
_entity.type
_entity.pdbx_description
1 polymer ?
#
loop_
_entity_poly.entity_id
_entity_poly.type
_entity_poly.pdbx_seq_one_letter_code
_entity_poly.pdbx_strand_id
1 'polypeptide(L)'
;AAALRDIAETDGVHDEELALINELVAGLDEELGEDKPAVLEKVTPEKLAKAIVDPDVRMVAVHSAVLLAMADGAISDKERERCTEYAVALGVDVEAYQEIERHIVDWVKSGDMEAIVE
;
A
#
# COMPACT_ATOMS: atom_id res chain seq x y z
N ALA A 1 3.08 -5.81 -3.55
CA ALA A 1 3.70 -6.26 -2.28
C ALA A 1 5.05 -5.60 -1.97
N ALA A 2 6.03 -5.52 -2.88
CA ALA A 2 7.35 -4.95 -2.56
C ALA A 2 7.32 -3.49 -2.06
N ALA A 3 6.54 -2.61 -2.73
CA ALA A 3 6.40 -1.21 -2.31
C ALA A 3 5.70 -1.08 -0.95
N LEU A 4 4.70 -1.93 -0.71
CA LEU A 4 3.97 -2.01 0.55
C LEU A 4 4.90 -2.40 1.72
N ARG A 5 5.77 -3.40 1.51
CA ARG A 5 6.78 -3.77 2.49
C ARG A 5 7.79 -2.66 2.75
N ASP A 6 8.21 -1.97 1.69
CA ASP A 6 9.13 -0.84 1.82
C ASP A 6 8.51 0.33 2.62
N ILE A 7 7.20 0.58 2.51
CA ILE A 7 6.47 1.54 3.34
C ILE A 7 6.44 1.10 4.81
N ALA A 8 5.94 -0.10 5.09
CA ALA A 8 5.80 -0.65 6.45
C ALA A 8 7.14 -0.78 7.21
N GLU A 9 8.27 -0.86 6.50
CA GLU A 9 9.61 -0.95 7.12
C GLU A 9 10.24 0.43 7.42
N THR A 10 9.57 1.55 7.10
CA THR A 10 10.21 2.89 7.10
C THR A 10 10.41 3.46 8.51
N ASP A 11 9.49 3.19 9.43
CA ASP A 11 9.50 3.68 10.80
C ASP A 11 9.69 2.60 11.87
N GLY A 12 9.62 1.34 11.47
CA GLY A 12 9.72 0.19 12.34
C GLY A 12 9.41 -1.08 11.58
N VAL A 13 9.09 -2.14 12.31
CA VAL A 13 8.44 -3.31 11.74
C VAL A 13 7.27 -3.61 12.66
N HIS A 14 6.06 -3.50 12.13
CA HIS A 14 4.81 -3.74 12.85
C HIS A 14 4.23 -5.10 12.42
N ASP A 15 3.82 -5.90 13.39
CA ASP A 15 3.41 -7.29 13.15
C ASP A 15 2.10 -7.33 12.32
N GLU A 16 1.19 -6.37 12.54
CA GLU A 16 -0.08 -6.23 11.84
C GLU A 16 0.12 -5.95 10.34
N GLU A 17 1.00 -5.00 10.00
CA GLU A 17 1.31 -4.67 8.61
C GLU A 17 1.99 -5.83 7.88
N LEU A 18 2.95 -6.47 8.54
CA LEU A 18 3.62 -7.65 7.99
C LEU A 18 2.64 -8.80 7.77
N ALA A 19 1.69 -9.01 8.68
CA ALA A 19 0.67 -10.04 8.55
C ALA A 19 -0.17 -9.79 7.27
N LEU A 20 -0.64 -8.56 7.06
CA LEU A 20 -1.41 -8.20 5.86
C LEU A 20 -0.61 -8.36 4.57
N ILE A 21 0.66 -7.93 4.57
CA ILE A 21 1.52 -8.11 3.39
C ILE A 21 1.73 -9.58 3.10
N ASN A 22 1.97 -10.41 4.12
CA ASN A 22 2.21 -11.82 3.95
C ASN A 22 0.95 -12.56 3.49
N GLU A 23 -0.23 -12.18 3.99
CA GLU A 23 -1.52 -12.70 3.53
C GLU A 23 -1.77 -12.35 2.06
N LEU A 24 -1.58 -11.08 1.67
CA LEU A 24 -1.68 -10.64 0.28
C LEU A 24 -0.74 -11.43 -0.63
N VAL A 25 0.52 -11.60 -0.21
CA VAL A 25 1.52 -12.34 -0.99
C VAL A 25 1.14 -13.81 -1.11
N ALA A 26 0.64 -14.43 -0.04
CA ALA A 26 0.20 -15.82 -0.07
C ALA A 26 -0.97 -16.02 -1.05
N GLY A 27 -1.95 -15.10 -1.07
CA GLY A 27 -3.05 -15.14 -2.04
C GLY A 27 -2.58 -14.97 -3.48
N LEU A 28 -1.67 -14.02 -3.74
CA LEU A 28 -1.07 -13.83 -5.06
C LEU A 28 -0.22 -15.03 -5.49
N ASP A 29 0.50 -15.66 -4.57
CA ASP A 29 1.30 -16.86 -4.84
C ASP A 29 0.44 -18.05 -5.31
N GLU A 30 -0.77 -18.19 -4.74
CA GLU A 30 -1.73 -19.21 -5.17
C GLU A 30 -2.24 -18.94 -6.59
N GLU A 31 -2.52 -17.68 -6.92
CA GLU A 31 -3.00 -17.27 -8.25
C GLU A 31 -1.90 -17.37 -9.32
N LEU A 32 -0.68 -16.95 -9.00
CA LEU A 32 0.46 -16.91 -9.93
C LEU A 32 1.12 -18.29 -10.14
N GLY A 33 1.01 -19.21 -9.18
CA GLY A 33 1.54 -20.57 -9.31
C GLY A 33 3.05 -20.59 -9.58
N GLU A 34 3.46 -21.21 -10.69
CA GLU A 34 4.89 -21.35 -11.07
C GLU A 34 5.52 -20.03 -11.55
N ASP A 35 4.72 -19.06 -11.98
CA ASP A 35 5.19 -17.76 -12.48
C ASP A 35 5.50 -16.76 -11.34
N LYS A 36 5.30 -17.17 -10.10
CA LYS A 36 5.54 -16.31 -8.94
C LYS A 36 7.03 -15.97 -8.78
N PRO A 37 7.35 -14.74 -8.33
CA PRO A 37 8.72 -14.38 -8.01
C PRO A 37 9.20 -15.16 -6.77
N ALA A 38 10.41 -15.72 -6.84
CA ALA A 38 11.01 -16.43 -5.69
C ALA A 38 11.32 -15.50 -4.51
N VAL A 39 11.51 -14.20 -4.78
CA VAL A 39 11.81 -13.17 -3.78
C VAL A 39 11.10 -11.88 -4.17
N LEU A 40 10.50 -11.20 -3.19
CA LEU A 40 10.06 -9.82 -3.35
C LEU A 40 11.26 -8.89 -3.31
N GLU A 41 11.77 -8.53 -4.49
CA GLU A 41 12.84 -7.54 -4.59
C GLU A 41 12.39 -6.18 -4.05
N LYS A 42 13.31 -5.45 -3.43
CA LYS A 42 13.09 -4.04 -3.11
C LYS A 42 12.76 -3.26 -4.40
N VAL A 43 11.78 -2.38 -4.30
CA VAL A 43 11.32 -1.53 -5.39
C VAL A 43 11.52 -0.08 -4.99
N THR A 44 11.80 0.78 -5.97
CA THR A 44 11.80 2.23 -5.78
C THR A 44 10.51 2.81 -6.37
N PRO A 45 10.11 4.03 -5.99
CA PRO A 45 8.97 4.71 -6.62
C PRO A 45 9.05 4.74 -8.16
N GLU A 46 10.22 5.02 -8.73
CA GLU A 46 10.43 5.07 -10.18
C GLU A 46 10.36 3.69 -10.84
N LYS A 47 10.85 2.64 -10.17
CA LYS A 47 10.74 1.26 -10.66
C LYS A 47 9.28 0.81 -10.66
N LEU A 48 8.52 1.15 -9.62
CA LEU A 48 7.09 0.85 -9.53
C LEU A 48 6.30 1.58 -10.63
N ALA A 49 6.55 2.88 -10.82
CA ALA A 49 5.87 3.69 -11.84
C ALA A 49 6.10 3.19 -13.28
N LYS A 50 7.26 2.58 -13.54
CA LYS A 50 7.55 1.91 -14.82
C LYS A 50 6.83 0.57 -14.98
N ALA A 51 6.58 -0.14 -13.88
CA ALA A 51 5.92 -1.44 -13.90
C ALA A 51 4.40 -1.32 -14.01
N ILE A 52 3.80 -0.35 -13.31
CA ILE A 52 2.36 -0.11 -13.32
C ILE A 52 2.07 1.01 -14.32
N VAL A 53 1.62 0.66 -15.52
CA VAL A 53 1.30 1.63 -16.58
C VAL A 53 -0.18 2.01 -16.64
N ASP A 54 -1.04 1.17 -16.09
CA ASP A 54 -2.49 1.39 -16.06
C ASP A 54 -2.86 2.41 -14.96
N PRO A 55 -3.59 3.50 -15.29
CA PRO A 55 -3.93 4.55 -14.34
C PRO A 55 -4.86 4.08 -13.22
N ASP A 56 -5.76 3.14 -13.48
CA ASP A 56 -6.67 2.62 -12.46
C ASP A 56 -5.90 1.74 -11.48
N VAL A 57 -4.97 0.91 -11.99
CA VAL A 57 -4.10 0.09 -11.14
C VAL A 57 -3.15 0.95 -10.30
N ARG A 58 -2.66 2.08 -10.84
CA ARG A 58 -1.87 3.06 -10.06
C ARG A 58 -2.67 3.61 -8.89
N MET A 59 -3.93 3.95 -9.14
CA MET A 59 -4.80 4.47 -8.11
C MET A 59 -5.07 3.41 -7.04
N VAL A 60 -5.33 2.16 -7.42
CA VAL A 60 -5.48 1.04 -6.48
C VAL A 60 -4.21 0.89 -5.63
N ALA A 61 -3.01 0.97 -6.22
CA ALA A 61 -1.77 0.87 -5.48
C ALA A 61 -1.61 1.97 -4.42
N VAL A 62 -2.02 3.21 -4.71
CA VAL A 62 -2.01 4.31 -3.75
C VAL A 62 -3.01 4.06 -2.61
N HIS A 63 -4.23 3.63 -2.92
CA HIS A 63 -5.23 3.30 -1.89
C HIS A 63 -4.74 2.14 -1.00
N SER A 64 -4.16 1.10 -1.58
CA SER A 64 -3.61 -0.03 -0.83
C SER A 64 -2.46 0.39 0.09
N ALA A 65 -1.61 1.32 -0.35
CA ALA A 65 -0.52 1.85 0.48
C ALA A 65 -1.03 2.56 1.74
N VAL A 66 -2.03 3.43 1.57
CA VAL A 66 -2.64 4.16 2.70
C VAL A 66 -3.40 3.21 3.64
N LEU A 67 -4.14 2.24 3.10
CA LEU A 67 -4.85 1.25 3.90
C LEU A 67 -3.89 0.40 4.74
N LEU A 68 -2.77 -0.01 4.14
CA LEU A 68 -1.76 -0.79 4.84
C LEU A 68 -1.13 0.01 5.98
N ALA A 69 -0.71 1.25 5.73
CA ALA A 69 -0.11 2.12 6.74
C ALA A 69 -1.11 2.52 7.86
N MET A 70 -2.40 2.21 7.70
CA MET A 70 -3.41 2.36 8.75
C MET A 70 -3.68 1.08 9.54
N ALA A 71 -3.01 -0.03 9.22
CA ALA A 71 -3.31 -1.34 9.79
C ALA A 71 -3.10 -1.42 11.31
N ASP A 72 -2.11 -0.69 11.83
CA ASP A 72 -1.83 -0.59 13.27
C ASP A 72 -2.66 0.52 13.97
N GLY A 73 -3.47 1.25 13.20
CA GLY A 73 -4.37 2.29 13.67
C GLY A 73 -3.92 3.72 13.40
N ALA A 74 -2.68 3.98 12.95
CA ALA A 74 -2.24 5.33 12.60
C ALA A 74 -1.02 5.38 11.67
N ILE A 75 -1.14 6.12 10.56
CA ILE A 75 0.00 6.42 9.67
C ILE A 75 0.99 7.38 10.34
N SER A 76 2.23 6.95 10.51
CA SER A 76 3.34 7.77 10.99
C SER A 76 3.79 8.81 9.95
N ASP A 77 4.55 9.82 10.39
CA ASP A 77 5.06 10.84 9.46
C ASP A 77 6.00 10.26 8.39
N LYS A 78 6.75 9.21 8.72
CA LYS A 78 7.67 8.56 7.78
C LYS A 78 6.96 7.71 6.76
N GLU A 79 5.94 6.96 7.18
CA GLU A 79 5.11 6.18 6.28
C GLU A 79 4.32 7.11 5.35
N ARG A 80 3.78 8.20 5.88
CA ARG A 80 3.10 9.24 5.08
C ARG A 80 4.03 9.85 4.03
N GLU A 81 5.26 10.21 4.41
CA GLU A 81 6.27 10.70 3.47
C GLU A 81 6.53 9.65 2.39
N ARG A 82 6.71 8.38 2.78
CA ARG A 82 7.00 7.30 1.84
C ARG A 82 5.82 6.99 0.90
N CYS A 83 4.59 6.98 1.42
CA CYS A 83 3.36 6.87 0.64
C CYS A 83 3.25 8.02 -0.37
N THR A 84 3.57 9.25 0.04
CA THR A 84 3.56 10.43 -0.85
C THR A 84 4.56 10.27 -1.99
N GLU A 85 5.78 9.79 -1.70
CA GLU A 85 6.80 9.54 -2.74
C GLU A 85 6.33 8.54 -3.79
N TYR A 86 5.71 7.43 -3.36
CA TYR A 86 5.13 6.46 -4.28
C TYR A 86 3.94 7.04 -5.06
N ALA A 87 3.05 7.77 -4.41
CA ALA A 87 1.91 8.41 -5.06
C ALA A 87 2.35 9.38 -6.17
N VAL A 88 3.33 10.25 -5.87
CA VAL A 88 3.89 11.19 -6.84
C VAL A 88 4.55 10.47 -8.02
N ALA A 89 5.30 9.40 -7.77
CA ALA A 89 5.91 8.62 -8.84
C ALA A 89 4.84 7.94 -9.74
N LEU A 90 3.72 7.52 -9.16
CA LEU A 90 2.57 6.99 -9.89
C LEU A 90 1.74 8.07 -10.61
N GLY A 91 2.07 9.34 -10.41
CA GLY A 91 1.41 10.48 -11.07
C GLY A 91 0.19 11.00 -10.33
N VAL A 92 0.03 10.65 -9.04
CA VAL A 92 -0.93 11.27 -8.14
C VAL A 92 -0.24 12.43 -7.46
N ASP A 93 -0.73 13.64 -7.67
CA ASP A 93 -0.15 14.81 -7.00
C ASP A 93 -0.40 14.79 -5.48
N VAL A 94 0.35 15.63 -4.76
CA VAL A 94 0.33 15.66 -3.29
C VAL A 94 -1.04 16.05 -2.74
N GLU A 95 -1.77 16.93 -3.42
CA GLU A 95 -3.09 17.37 -2.98
C GLU A 95 -4.10 16.22 -3.10
N ALA A 96 -4.14 15.56 -4.25
CA ALA A 96 -4.97 14.37 -4.47
C ALA A 96 -4.62 13.24 -3.51
N TYR A 97 -3.34 13.00 -3.24
CA TYR A 97 -2.90 12.02 -2.24
C TYR A 97 -3.44 12.36 -0.83
N GLN A 98 -3.35 13.63 -0.42
CA GLN A 98 -3.88 14.07 0.89
C GLN A 98 -5.39 13.89 1.01
N GLU A 99 -6.13 14.05 -0.09
CA GLU A 99 -7.57 13.77 -0.10
C GLU A 99 -7.87 12.28 0.05
N ILE A 100 -7.13 11.42 -0.66
CA ILE A 100 -7.22 9.96 -0.55
C ILE A 100 -6.91 9.53 0.88
N GLU A 101 -5.79 10.02 1.45
CA GLU A 101 -5.39 9.71 2.82
C GLU A 101 -6.50 10.07 3.80
N ARG A 102 -7.00 11.32 3.74
CA ARG A 102 -8.07 11.79 4.62
C ARG A 102 -9.31 10.91 4.53
N HIS A 103 -9.78 10.61 3.32
CA HIS A 103 -10.99 9.79 3.15
C HIS A 103 -10.81 8.36 3.68
N ILE A 104 -9.67 7.73 3.42
CA ILE A 104 -9.38 6.39 3.94
C ILE A 104 -9.28 6.41 5.46
N VAL A 105 -8.55 7.37 6.03
CA VAL A 105 -8.39 7.50 7.49
C VAL A 105 -9.73 7.72 8.17
N ASP A 106 -10.57 8.60 7.63
CA ASP A 106 -11.91 8.87 8.17
C ASP A 106 -12.79 7.62 8.08
N TRP A 107 -12.76 6.93 6.94
CA TRP A 107 -13.51 5.69 6.73
C TRP A 107 -13.05 4.56 7.68
N VAL A 108 -11.75 4.31 7.80
CA VAL A 108 -11.19 3.30 8.72
C VAL A 108 -11.60 3.62 10.17
N LYS A 109 -11.48 4.88 10.60
CA LYS A 109 -11.81 5.29 11.97
C LYS A 109 -13.30 5.31 12.27
N SER A 110 -14.16 5.44 11.26
CA SER A 110 -15.61 5.39 11.44
C SER A 110 -16.12 4.01 11.86
N GLY A 111 -15.34 2.95 11.59
CA GLY A 111 -15.77 1.56 11.78
C GLY A 111 -16.61 1.01 10.60
N ASP A 112 -16.90 1.83 9.59
CA ASP A 112 -17.67 1.44 8.40
C ASP A 112 -16.97 0.37 7.52
N MET A 113 -15.73 -0.01 7.86
CA MET A 113 -15.00 -1.08 7.19
C MET A 113 -15.57 -2.47 7.48
N GLU A 114 -16.17 -2.68 8.66
CA GLU A 114 -16.82 -3.96 9.01
C GLU A 114 -17.98 -4.30 8.06
N ALA A 115 -18.60 -3.30 7.41
CA ALA A 115 -19.76 -3.49 6.55
C ALA A 115 -19.46 -4.04 5.14
N ILE A 116 -18.18 -4.21 4.76
CA ILE A 116 -17.80 -4.73 3.43
C ILE A 116 -17.60 -6.27 3.43
N VAL A 117 -17.58 -6.90 4.61
CA VAL A 117 -17.28 -8.35 4.76
C VAL A 117 -18.53 -9.23 4.96
N GLU A 118 -19.72 -8.73 4.64
CA GLU A 118 -20.98 -9.52 4.62
C GLU A 118 -21.46 -9.89 3.20
#